data_AF-A0A8T5IT92-F1
#
_entry.id   AF-A0A8T5IT92-F1
#
_cell.length_a   1.000
_cell.length_b   1.000
_cell.length_c   1.000
_cell.angle_alpha   90.00
_cell.angle_beta   90.00
_cell.angle_gamma   90.00
#
_symmetry.space_group_name_H-M   'P 1'
#
loop_
_entity.id
_entity.type
_entity.pdbx_description
1 polymer ?
#
loop_
_entity_poly.entity_id
_entity_poly.type
_entity_poly.pdbx_seq_one_letter_code
_entity_poly.pdbx_strand_id
1 'polypeptide(L)'
;MYPQTHFLLPFFVGAILVKLGWFSWELALLAGIFGVLIDLDHYIEHIFHAKKNRFSLAHTWNTSVITHKFEQRSFIHHKVGAVVVTLLLIVLAVFSHLWSLMFALAFYSHMLLDHVHIKHPHQIIIKLFGFYERESKVELVLDVLLIIGIVLVVI
;
A
#
# COMPACT_ATOMS: atom_id res chain seq x y z
N MET A 1 -0.77 -4.05 5.53
CA MET A 1 -0.59 -3.04 6.62
C MET A 1 -1.64 -1.95 6.43
N TYR A 2 -1.64 -0.83 7.15
CA TYR A 2 -2.62 0.24 6.92
C TYR A 2 -2.25 1.16 5.77
N PRO A 3 -3.23 1.86 5.18
CA PRO A 3 -3.01 2.79 4.06
C PRO A 3 -1.91 3.82 4.32
N GLN A 4 -1.78 4.34 5.55
CA GLN A 4 -0.74 5.32 5.87
C GLN A 4 0.67 4.74 5.66
N THR A 5 0.96 3.53 6.13
CA THR A 5 2.27 2.91 5.92
C THR A 5 2.50 2.59 4.44
N HIS A 6 1.46 2.13 3.75
CA HIS A 6 1.50 1.87 2.29
C HIS A 6 1.69 3.14 1.46
N PHE A 7 1.33 4.32 1.99
CA PHE A 7 1.67 5.62 1.40
C PHE A 7 3.09 6.04 1.74
N LEU A 8 3.43 6.01 3.03
CA LEU A 8 4.64 6.60 3.59
C LEU A 8 5.90 5.91 3.08
N LEU A 9 5.92 4.58 2.96
CA LEU A 9 7.11 3.86 2.51
C LEU A 9 7.50 4.20 1.05
N PRO A 10 6.63 4.02 0.04
CA PRO A 10 6.98 4.37 -1.34
C PRO A 10 7.22 5.87 -1.50
N PHE A 11 6.52 6.73 -0.75
CA PHE A 11 6.79 8.17 -0.77
C PHE A 11 8.17 8.50 -0.19
N PHE A 12 8.58 7.88 0.92
CA PHE A 12 9.90 8.06 1.52
C PHE A 12 11.02 7.63 0.56
N VAL A 13 10.91 6.45 -0.06
CA VAL A 13 11.88 6.01 -1.06
C VAL A 13 11.88 6.94 -2.27
N GLY A 14 10.70 7.39 -2.72
CA GLY A 14 10.55 8.40 -3.76
C GLY A 14 11.27 9.71 -3.40
N ALA A 15 11.11 10.22 -2.17
CA ALA A 15 11.77 11.43 -1.70
C ALA A 15 13.30 11.31 -1.71
N ILE A 16 13.85 10.14 -1.34
CA ILE A 16 15.29 9.86 -1.47
C ILE A 16 15.72 9.98 -2.93
N LEU A 17 14.96 9.39 -3.86
CA LEU A 17 15.25 9.48 -5.29
C LEU A 17 15.14 10.91 -5.85
N VAL A 18 14.25 11.73 -5.29
CA VAL A 18 14.20 13.17 -5.60
C VAL A 18 15.50 13.85 -5.19
N LYS A 19 15.98 13.61 -3.97
CA LYS A 19 17.26 14.17 -3.48
C LYS A 19 18.45 13.73 -4.35
N LEU A 20 18.39 12.53 -4.91
CA LEU A 20 19.40 11.99 -5.82
C LEU A 20 19.28 12.52 -7.26
N GLY A 21 18.20 13.25 -7.60
CA GLY A 21 17.97 13.80 -8.94
C GLY A 21 17.37 12.81 -9.94
N TRP A 22 16.86 11.66 -9.49
CA TRP A 22 16.27 10.62 -10.34
C TRP A 22 14.75 10.76 -10.48
N PHE A 23 14.13 11.56 -9.61
CA PHE A 23 12.68 11.70 -9.49
C PHE A 23 12.26 13.14 -9.25
N SER A 24 11.01 13.44 -9.58
CA SER A 24 10.37 14.69 -9.20
C SER A 24 9.48 14.48 -7.97
N TRP A 25 9.16 15.56 -7.24
CA TRP A 25 8.28 15.47 -6.08
C TRP A 25 6.89 14.97 -6.44
N GLU A 26 6.40 15.30 -7.63
CA GLU A 26 5.14 14.80 -8.17
C GLU A 26 5.18 13.28 -8.35
N LEU A 27 6.27 12.74 -8.91
CA LEU A 27 6.43 11.29 -9.08
C LEU A 27 6.57 10.57 -7.73
N ALA A 28 7.27 11.15 -6.76
CA ALA A 28 7.36 10.60 -5.41
C ALA A 28 5.97 10.56 -4.74
N LEU A 29 5.21 11.65 -4.82
CA LEU A 29 3.85 11.72 -4.27
C LEU A 29 2.92 10.71 -4.95
N LEU A 30 3.01 10.58 -6.28
CA LEU A 30 2.25 9.59 -7.03
C LEU A 30 2.62 8.16 -6.61
N ALA A 31 3.90 7.85 -6.38
CA ALA A 31 4.30 6.54 -5.86
C ALA A 31 3.62 6.24 -4.52
N GLY A 32 3.54 7.23 -3.62
CA GLY A 32 2.78 7.16 -2.37
C GLY A 32 1.30 6.83 -2.58
N ILE A 33 0.63 7.63 -3.43
CA ILE A 33 -0.80 7.44 -3.74
C ILE A 33 -1.05 6.07 -4.35
N PHE A 34 -0.28 5.65 -5.34
CA PHE A 34 -0.43 4.35 -5.99
C PHE A 34 -0.12 3.19 -5.02
N GLY A 35 0.79 3.36 -4.06
CA GLY A 35 1.05 2.38 -3.01
C GLY A 35 -0.19 2.01 -2.20
N VAL A 36 -1.07 3.00 -1.95
CA VAL A 36 -2.38 2.80 -1.31
C VAL A 36 -3.43 2.28 -2.29
N LEU A 37 -3.45 2.80 -3.53
CA LEU A 37 -4.46 2.38 -4.52
C LEU A 37 -4.32 0.90 -4.91
N ILE A 38 -3.16 0.29 -4.71
CA ILE A 38 -2.98 -1.15 -4.91
C ILE A 38 -3.93 -1.95 -4.03
N ASP A 39 -4.20 -1.54 -2.79
CA ASP A 39 -5.15 -2.20 -1.85
C ASP A 39 -6.60 -2.21 -2.36
N LEU A 40 -6.93 -1.44 -3.39
CA LEU A 40 -8.25 -1.54 -4.03
C LEU A 40 -8.47 -2.92 -4.68
N ASP A 41 -7.40 -3.68 -4.92
CA ASP A 41 -7.47 -5.07 -5.35
C ASP A 41 -8.29 -5.94 -4.37
N HIS A 42 -8.13 -5.75 -3.06
CA HIS A 42 -8.89 -6.45 -2.02
C HIS A 42 -10.37 -6.06 -2.04
N TYR A 43 -10.66 -4.78 -2.32
CA TYR A 43 -12.04 -4.31 -2.47
C TYR A 43 -12.70 -4.93 -3.71
N ILE A 44 -11.98 -5.00 -4.82
CA ILE A 44 -12.42 -5.64 -6.07
C ILE A 44 -12.64 -7.14 -5.85
N GLU A 45 -11.70 -7.82 -5.20
CA GLU A 45 -11.80 -9.25 -4.85
C GLU A 45 -13.05 -9.50 -3.99
N HIS A 46 -13.27 -8.67 -2.97
CA HIS A 46 -14.48 -8.74 -2.15
C HIS A 46 -15.77 -8.56 -2.98
N ILE A 47 -15.79 -7.65 -3.95
CA ILE A 47 -16.93 -7.48 -4.87
C ILE A 47 -17.18 -8.77 -5.66
N PHE A 48 -16.14 -9.41 -6.18
CA PHE A 48 -16.28 -10.64 -6.96
C PHE A 48 -16.81 -11.82 -6.12
N HIS A 49 -16.45 -11.91 -4.84
CA HIS A 49 -16.91 -12.98 -3.95
C HIS A 49 -18.21 -12.68 -3.21
N ALA A 50 -18.68 -11.43 -3.22
CA ALA A 50 -19.90 -11.04 -2.52
C ALA A 50 -21.14 -11.66 -3.18
N LYS A 51 -21.71 -12.70 -2.55
CA LYS A 51 -22.97 -13.35 -2.99
C LYS A 51 -24.21 -12.45 -2.91
N LYS A 52 -24.12 -11.28 -2.27
CA LYS A 52 -25.20 -10.28 -2.15
C LYS A 52 -24.63 -8.91 -2.47
N ASN A 53 -25.31 -8.14 -3.33
CA ASN A 53 -24.95 -6.78 -3.80
C ASN A 53 -24.92 -5.71 -2.69
N ARG A 54 -24.14 -5.92 -1.63
CA ARG A 54 -23.86 -4.90 -0.62
C ARG A 54 -22.54 -4.21 -0.96
N PHE A 55 -22.59 -3.33 -1.96
CA PHE A 55 -21.47 -2.52 -2.45
C PHE A 55 -21.16 -1.31 -1.54
N SER A 56 -21.10 -1.53 -0.23
CA SER A 56 -20.76 -0.45 0.72
C SER A 56 -19.29 -0.57 1.11
N LEU A 57 -18.48 0.40 0.68
CA LEU A 57 -17.06 0.51 1.04
C LEU A 57 -16.85 0.48 2.56
N ALA A 58 -17.68 1.21 3.32
CA ALA A 58 -17.65 1.20 4.78
C ALA A 58 -17.97 -0.19 5.36
N HIS A 59 -18.91 -0.92 4.76
CA HIS A 59 -19.22 -2.28 5.22
C HIS A 59 -18.08 -3.25 4.92
N THR A 60 -17.51 -3.20 3.72
CA THR A 60 -16.38 -4.03 3.30
C THR A 60 -15.18 -3.80 4.21
N TRP A 61 -14.81 -2.53 4.41
CA TRP A 61 -13.72 -2.12 5.30
C TRP A 61 -13.92 -2.60 6.73
N ASN A 62 -15.09 -2.32 7.32
CA ASN A 62 -15.35 -2.71 8.71
C ASN A 62 -15.36 -4.23 8.87
N THR A 63 -15.82 -4.97 7.86
CA THR A 63 -15.83 -6.43 7.87
C THR A 63 -14.42 -6.99 7.75
N SER A 64 -13.57 -6.45 6.87
CA SER A 64 -12.17 -6.89 6.72
C SER A 64 -11.35 -6.63 7.99
N VAL A 65 -11.53 -5.47 8.62
CA VAL A 65 -10.79 -5.07 9.83
C VAL A 65 -11.25 -5.83 11.08
N ILE A 66 -12.56 -6.04 11.27
CA ILE A 66 -13.10 -6.63 12.51
C ILE A 66 -13.14 -8.16 12.43
N THR A 67 -13.63 -8.70 11.32
CA THR A 67 -14.04 -10.11 11.26
C THR A 67 -13.06 -11.01 10.51
N HIS A 68 -12.10 -10.43 9.77
CA HIS A 68 -11.14 -11.17 8.94
C HIS A 68 -11.78 -12.28 8.08
N LYS A 69 -13.04 -12.10 7.68
CA LYS A 69 -13.91 -13.18 7.16
C LYS A 69 -13.59 -13.61 5.72
N PHE A 70 -12.65 -12.94 5.06
CA PHE A 70 -12.31 -13.18 3.66
C PHE A 70 -10.85 -13.62 3.56
N GLU A 71 -10.59 -14.71 2.82
CA GLU A 71 -9.23 -15.12 2.50
C GLU A 71 -8.55 -14.06 1.63
N GLN A 72 -7.25 -13.91 1.91
CA GLN A 72 -6.67 -12.65 2.33
C GLN A 72 -5.83 -11.94 1.27
N ARG A 73 -5.79 -12.42 0.03
CA ARG A 73 -4.82 -11.97 -0.97
C ARG A 73 -5.39 -12.09 -2.37
N SER A 74 -5.37 -10.98 -3.13
CA SER A 74 -5.76 -11.01 -4.54
C SER A 74 -4.67 -11.68 -5.41
N PHE A 75 -4.96 -11.87 -6.70
CA PHE A 75 -4.01 -12.45 -7.66
C PHE A 75 -2.62 -11.80 -7.65
N ILE A 76 -2.53 -10.47 -7.48
CA ILE A 76 -1.25 -9.74 -7.56
C ILE A 76 -0.31 -10.08 -6.40
N HIS A 77 -0.86 -10.59 -5.30
CA HIS A 77 -0.12 -11.00 -4.10
C HIS A 77 0.47 -12.40 -4.22
N HIS A 78 0.13 -13.16 -5.26
CA HIS A 78 0.71 -14.46 -5.56
C HIS A 78 1.92 -14.33 -6.47
N LYS A 79 2.82 -15.33 -6.43
CA LYS A 79 4.06 -15.34 -7.26
C LYS A 79 3.78 -15.10 -8.74
N VAL A 80 2.73 -15.73 -9.28
CA VAL A 80 2.35 -15.58 -10.70
C VAL A 80 1.92 -14.14 -10.99
N GLY A 81 1.08 -13.54 -10.14
CA GLY A 81 0.65 -12.15 -10.29
C GLY A 81 1.81 -11.17 -10.18
N ALA A 82 2.69 -11.35 -9.20
CA ALA A 82 3.88 -10.52 -9.06
C ALA A 82 4.80 -10.60 -10.29
N VAL A 83 4.98 -11.78 -10.88
CA VAL A 83 5.73 -11.96 -12.15
C VAL A 83 5.04 -11.22 -13.30
N VAL A 84 3.72 -11.35 -13.44
CA VAL A 84 2.95 -10.64 -14.49
C VAL A 84 3.10 -9.12 -14.34
N VAL A 85 2.92 -8.57 -13.14
CA VAL A 85 3.11 -7.14 -12.88
C VAL A 85 4.55 -6.71 -13.18
N THR A 86 5.55 -7.51 -12.77
CA THR A 86 6.96 -7.23 -13.07
C THR A 86 7.23 -7.16 -14.58
N LEU A 87 6.68 -8.10 -15.36
CA LEU A 87 6.80 -8.08 -16.82
C LEU A 87 6.15 -6.84 -17.44
N LEU A 88 4.97 -6.44 -16.93
CA LEU A 88 4.31 -5.20 -17.37
C LEU A 88 5.16 -3.97 -17.05
N LEU A 89 5.81 -3.92 -15.88
CA LEU A 89 6.73 -2.84 -15.52
C LEU A 89 7.98 -2.81 -16.41
N ILE A 90 8.53 -3.97 -16.77
CA ILE A 90 9.66 -4.07 -17.71
C ILE A 90 9.26 -3.54 -19.09
N VAL A 91 8.09 -3.93 -19.59
CA VAL A 91 7.56 -3.40 -20.86
C VAL A 91 7.33 -1.90 -20.76
N LEU A 92 6.76 -1.41 -19.66
CA LEU A 92 6.55 0.02 -19.42
C LEU A 92 7.88 0.79 -19.36
N ALA A 93 8.95 0.20 -18.83
CA ALA A 93 10.26 0.85 -18.75
C ALA A 93 10.83 1.19 -20.14
N VAL A 94 10.47 0.44 -21.18
CA VAL A 94 10.85 0.73 -22.57
C VAL A 94 10.20 2.04 -23.06
N PHE A 95 8.97 2.32 -22.64
CA PHE A 95 8.23 3.54 -23.02
C PHE A 95 8.51 4.72 -22.09
N SER A 96 8.63 4.46 -20.79
CA SER A 96 9.02 5.45 -19.79
C SER A 96 9.57 4.78 -18.54
N HIS A 97 10.89 4.88 -18.38
CA HIS A 97 11.59 4.39 -17.20
C HIS A 97 11.12 5.07 -15.90
N LEU A 98 10.75 6.36 -15.93
CA LEU A 98 10.25 7.09 -14.75
C LEU A 98 8.87 6.59 -14.29
N TRP A 99 7.93 6.42 -15.22
CA TRP A 99 6.61 5.86 -14.89
C TRP A 99 6.74 4.41 -14.41
N SER A 100 7.59 3.61 -15.07
CA SER A 100 7.88 2.25 -14.61
C SER A 100 8.46 2.23 -13.21
N LEU A 101 9.44 3.09 -12.91
CA LEU A 101 10.02 3.21 -11.58
C LEU A 101 8.99 3.63 -10.52
N MET A 102 8.10 4.57 -10.84
CA MET A 102 7.02 5.01 -9.96
C MET A 102 6.09 3.85 -9.58
N PHE A 103 5.60 3.11 -10.56
CA PHE A 103 4.75 1.95 -10.31
C PHE A 103 5.50 0.81 -9.63
N ALA A 104 6.78 0.61 -9.94
CA ALA A 104 7.63 -0.38 -9.28
C ALA A 104 7.79 -0.05 -7.79
N LEU A 105 8.05 1.21 -7.44
CA LEU A 105 8.14 1.65 -6.05
C LEU A 105 6.82 1.43 -5.31
N ALA A 106 5.69 1.84 -5.89
CA ALA A 106 4.38 1.60 -5.33
C ALA A 106 4.14 0.09 -5.09
N PHE A 107 4.32 -0.73 -6.13
CA PHE A 107 4.04 -2.16 -6.10
C PHE A 107 4.94 -2.94 -5.16
N TYR A 108 6.26 -2.78 -5.27
CA TYR A 108 7.18 -3.55 -4.44
C TYR A 108 7.19 -3.08 -2.98
N SER A 109 6.98 -1.79 -2.71
CA SER A 109 6.81 -1.32 -1.33
C SER A 109 5.55 -1.92 -0.71
N HIS A 110 4.45 -1.93 -1.46
CA HIS A 110 3.21 -2.57 -1.03
C HIS A 110 3.41 -4.05 -0.72
N MET A 111 3.98 -4.80 -1.68
CA MET A 111 4.26 -6.23 -1.52
C MET A 111 5.21 -6.52 -0.37
N LEU A 112 6.23 -5.68 -0.15
CA LEU A 112 7.18 -5.81 0.95
C LEU A 112 6.46 -5.69 2.29
N LEU A 113 5.68 -4.63 2.48
CA LEU A 113 4.91 -4.39 3.71
C LEU A 113 3.96 -5.55 4.02
N ASP A 114 3.31 -6.10 2.99
CA ASP A 114 2.40 -7.24 3.14
C ASP A 114 3.11 -8.59 3.39
N HIS A 115 4.39 -8.68 3.05
CA HIS A 115 5.20 -9.87 3.34
C HIS A 115 5.85 -9.82 4.73
N VAL A 116 6.16 -8.62 5.22
CA VAL A 116 6.74 -8.43 6.55
C VAL A 116 5.66 -8.67 7.60
N HIS A 117 5.49 -9.95 7.94
CA HIS A 117 4.51 -10.42 8.92
C HIS A 117 5.01 -10.12 10.34
N ILE A 118 4.85 -8.88 10.78
CA ILE A 118 5.08 -8.53 12.19
C ILE A 118 3.86 -9.04 12.96
N LYS A 119 4.07 -9.98 13.88
CA LYS A 119 3.00 -10.31 14.85
C LYS A 119 2.75 -9.05 15.67
N HIS A 120 1.50 -8.59 15.69
CA HIS A 120 1.09 -7.39 16.41
C HIS A 120 0.38 -7.76 17.72
N PRO A 121 1.11 -8.16 18.80
CA PRO A 121 0.50 -8.28 20.10
C PRO A 121 0.08 -6.88 20.52
N HIS A 122 -1.22 -6.68 20.78
CA HIS A 122 -1.83 -5.40 21.16
C HIS A 122 -2.08 -4.44 19.98
N GLN A 123 -3.25 -4.62 19.36
CA GLN A 123 -3.82 -3.67 18.40
C GLN A 123 -4.82 -2.74 19.11
N ILE A 124 -4.78 -1.46 18.76
CA ILE A 124 -5.70 -0.42 19.24
C ILE A 124 -6.78 -0.26 18.19
N ILE A 125 -8.05 -0.45 18.58
CA ILE A 125 -9.17 -0.26 17.66
C ILE A 125 -9.72 1.17 17.84
N ILE A 126 -9.72 1.94 16.77
CA ILE A 126 -10.23 3.31 16.71
C ILE A 126 -11.38 3.35 15.70
N LYS A 127 -12.41 4.14 15.97
CA LYS A 127 -13.51 4.36 15.03
C LYS A 127 -13.52 5.81 14.58
N LEU A 128 -13.30 6.04 13.28
CA LEU A 128 -13.28 7.36 12.66
C LEU A 128 -14.30 7.42 11.53
N PHE A 129 -15.21 8.40 11.55
CA PHE A 129 -16.21 8.63 10.49
C PHE A 129 -17.01 7.38 10.04
N GLY A 130 -17.20 6.41 10.94
CA GLY A 130 -17.90 5.15 10.63
C GLY A 130 -17.02 4.00 10.16
N PHE A 131 -15.71 4.23 9.99
CA PHE A 131 -14.69 3.24 9.68
C PHE A 131 -13.98 2.79 10.94
N TYR A 132 -13.73 1.49 11.09
CA TYR A 132 -12.89 0.94 12.14
C TYR A 132 -11.47 0.79 11.63
N GLU A 133 -10.51 1.28 12.40
CA GLU A 133 -9.08 1.07 12.19
C GLU A 133 -8.54 0.29 13.39
N ARG A 134 -7.53 -0.54 13.16
CA ARG A 134 -6.95 -1.44 14.16
C ARG A 134 -5.43 -1.37 14.07
N GLU A 135 -4.87 -0.28 14.55
CA GLU A 135 -3.44 -0.01 14.43
C GLU A 135 -2.62 -0.75 15.49
N SER A 136 -1.40 -1.12 15.14
CA SER A 136 -0.44 -1.65 16.12
C SER A 136 0.57 -0.58 16.54
N LYS A 137 1.10 -0.68 17.76
CA LYS A 137 2.17 0.22 18.21
C LYS A 137 3.40 0.18 17.31
N VAL A 138 3.71 -0.98 16.74
CA VAL A 138 4.88 -1.15 15.85
C VAL A 138 4.70 -0.37 14.56
N GLU A 139 3.49 -0.41 14.01
CA GLU A 139 3.13 0.30 12.79
C GLU A 139 3.13 1.81 12.99
N LEU A 140 2.56 2.29 14.11
CA LEU A 140 2.64 3.70 14.49
C LEU A 140 4.10 4.18 14.62
N VAL A 141 4.97 3.37 15.23
CA VAL A 141 6.41 3.69 15.33
C VAL A 141 7.06 3.72 13.94
N LEU A 142 6.74 2.76 13.07
CA LEU A 142 7.24 2.74 11.70
C LEU A 142 6.81 3.99 10.92
N ASP A 143 5.54 4.39 11.03
CA ASP A 143 5.02 5.58 10.36
C ASP A 143 5.71 6.85 10.86
N VAL A 144 5.92 6.99 12.17
CA VAL A 144 6.68 8.11 12.75
C VAL A 144 8.12 8.12 12.22
N LEU A 145 8.78 6.96 12.15
CA LEU A 145 10.13 6.85 11.60
C LEU A 145 10.19 7.24 10.12
N LEU A 146 9.21 6.81 9.32
CA LEU A 146 9.09 7.16 7.91
C LEU A 146 8.87 8.68 7.74
N ILE A 147 8.00 9.29 8.55
CA ILE A 147 7.77 10.74 8.55
C ILE A 147 9.04 11.50 8.90
N ILE A 148 9.74 11.11 9.97
CA ILE A 148 11.03 11.71 10.35
C ILE A 148 12.03 11.57 9.20
N GLY A 149 12.13 10.38 8.60
CA GLY A 149 12.98 10.14 7.44
C GLY A 149 12.67 11.07 6.26
N ILE A 150 11.38 11.22 5.92
CA ILE A 150 10.94 12.14 4.85
C ILE A 150 11.37 13.57 5.17
N VAL A 151 11.11 14.06 6.40
CA VAL A 151 11.50 15.42 6.81
C VAL A 151 13.00 15.63 6.69
N LEU A 152 13.80 14.66 7.12
CA LEU A 152 15.26 14.72 7.04
C LEU A 152 15.79 14.72 5.59
N VAL A 153 15.09 14.07 4.66
CA VAL A 153 15.45 14.06 3.24
C VAL A 153 15.09 15.39 2.56
N VAL A 154 13.94 15.97 2.93
CA VAL A 154 13.42 17.23 2.39
C VAL A 154 14.28 18.43 2.78
N ILE A 155 14.77 18.46 4.02
CA ILE A 155 15.68 19.51 4.53
C ILE A 155 17.05 19.41 3.82
#